data_AF-A0A8B6DZM2-F1
#
_entry.id   AF-A0A8B6DZM2-F1
#
_cell.length_a   1.000
_cell.length_b   1.000
_cell.length_c   1.000
_cell.angle_alpha   90.00
_cell.angle_beta   90.00
_cell.angle_gamma   90.00
#
_symmetry.space_group_name_H-M   'P 1'
#
loop_
_entity.id
_entity.type
_entity.pdbx_description
1 polymer ?
#
loop_
_entity_poly.entity_id
_entity_poly.type
_entity_poly.pdbx_seq_one_letter_code
_entity_poly.pdbx_strand_id
1 'polypeptide(L)'
;MEKHTKLQLTSASWMDERKKRLTASNFGLVYKRNPKIPVTPLVNSLLYSTFKGNKATRFGLKEERVTIQEYVQQKAKQKVKLKVESMGLVVDEEVQFLGASPDGKVIDQHNNE
;
A
#
# COMPACT_ATOMS: atom_id res chain seq x y z
N MET A 1 -8.39 -8.03 10.95
CA MET A 1 -7.56 -6.82 10.76
C MET A 1 -7.89 -6.10 9.45
N GLU A 2 -7.79 -6.74 8.28
CA GLU A 2 -8.00 -6.10 6.96
C GLU A 2 -9.24 -5.18 6.84
N LYS A 3 -10.41 -5.61 7.33
CA LYS A 3 -11.68 -4.86 7.20
C LYS A 3 -11.66 -3.47 7.86
N HIS A 4 -10.87 -3.26 8.91
CA HIS A 4 -10.78 -1.96 9.62
C HIS A 4 -9.67 -1.05 9.09
N THR A 5 -8.83 -1.60 8.21
CA THR A 5 -7.68 -0.95 7.60
C THR A 5 -7.90 -0.58 6.12
N LYS A 6 -9.06 -0.95 5.53
CA LYS A 6 -9.41 -0.59 4.14
C LYS A 6 -9.42 0.92 3.88
N LEU A 7 -9.64 1.72 4.92
CA LEU A 7 -9.46 3.17 4.89
C LEU A 7 -8.00 3.49 5.25
N GLN A 8 -7.11 3.32 4.26
CA GLN A 8 -5.65 3.46 4.38
C GLN A 8 -5.15 4.83 4.89
N LEU A 9 -6.02 5.83 5.06
CA LEU A 9 -5.62 7.21 5.37
C LEU A 9 -6.25 7.79 6.64
N THR A 10 -7.42 7.31 7.06
CA THR A 10 -8.19 7.94 8.16
C THR A 10 -8.24 7.08 9.42
N SER A 11 -7.79 5.83 9.37
CA SER A 11 -7.78 4.95 10.53
C SER A 11 -6.50 5.15 11.37
N ALA A 12 -6.64 5.59 12.63
CA ALA A 12 -5.51 5.62 13.56
C ALA A 12 -4.84 4.24 13.71
N SER A 13 -5.66 3.18 13.67
CA SER A 13 -5.19 1.80 13.71
C SER A 13 -4.29 1.44 12.51
N TRP A 14 -4.56 1.99 11.32
CA TRP A 14 -3.69 1.82 10.16
C TRP A 14 -2.29 2.40 10.39
N MET A 15 -2.24 3.63 10.92
CA MET A 15 -0.99 4.31 11.20
C MET A 15 -0.18 3.56 12.26
N ASP A 16 -0.83 3.04 13.29
CA ASP A 16 -0.15 2.30 14.36
C ASP A 16 0.34 0.93 13.89
N GLU A 17 -0.43 0.20 13.07
CA GLU A 17 0.03 -1.06 12.48
C GLU A 17 1.18 -0.86 11.49
N ARG A 18 1.22 0.28 10.77
CA ARG A 18 2.36 0.62 9.89
C ARG A 18 3.63 0.97 10.65
N LYS A 19 3.54 1.64 11.82
CA LYS A 19 4.73 1.96 12.64
C LYS A 19 5.45 0.70 13.13
N LYS A 20 4.72 -0.41 13.30
CA LYS A 20 5.27 -1.70 13.71
C LYS A 20 6.01 -2.44 12.58
N ARG A 21 5.95 -1.94 11.33
CA ARG A 21 6.36 -2.70 10.14
C ARG A 21 7.19 -1.89 9.15
N LEU A 22 8.08 -2.58 8.46
CA LEU A 22 8.71 -2.10 7.25
C LEU A 22 7.72 -2.30 6.10
N THR A 23 7.36 -1.20 5.45
CA THR A 23 6.38 -1.20 4.37
C THR A 23 7.08 -1.14 3.02
N ALA A 24 6.46 -1.67 1.96
CA ALA A 24 7.02 -1.58 0.61
C ALA A 24 7.51 -0.15 0.23
N SER A 25 6.79 0.90 0.64
CA SER A 25 7.16 2.30 0.40
C SER A 25 8.43 2.77 1.13
N ASN A 26 8.82 2.14 2.24
CA ASN A 26 10.00 2.53 3.02
C ASN A 26 11.14 1.50 2.95
N PHE A 27 10.86 0.29 2.47
CA PHE A 27 11.83 -0.81 2.42
C PHE A 27 13.05 -0.49 1.55
N GLY A 28 12.87 0.34 0.51
CA GLY A 28 13.98 0.84 -0.31
C GLY A 28 15.05 1.60 0.48
N LEU A 29 14.66 2.30 1.56
CA LEU A 29 15.60 3.00 2.45
C LEU A 29 16.40 2.01 3.31
N VAL A 30 15.75 0.92 3.73
CA VAL A 30 16.39 -0.14 4.52
C VAL A 30 17.37 -0.92 3.64
N TYR A 31 16.95 -1.31 2.44
CA TYR A 31 17.76 -2.06 1.49
C TYR A 31 19.00 -1.28 1.03
N LYS A 32 18.86 0.03 0.79
CA LYS A 32 19.97 0.91 0.33
C LYS A 32 20.80 1.50 1.47
N ARG A 33 20.58 1.09 2.72
CA ARG A 33 21.28 1.64 3.89
C ARG A 33 22.79 1.41 3.76
N ASN A 34 23.56 2.47 4.00
CA ASN A 34 25.00 2.35 4.15
C ASN A 34 25.32 1.73 5.53
N PRO A 35 25.98 0.56 5.61
CA PRO A 35 26.29 -0.10 6.87
C PRO A 35 27.26 0.71 7.76
N LYS A 36 28.01 1.66 7.18
CA LYS A 36 28.94 2.53 7.91
C LYS A 36 28.25 3.66 8.69
N ILE A 37 26.98 3.96 8.38
CA ILE A 37 26.21 5.02 9.05
C ILE A 37 25.41 4.39 10.20
N PRO A 38 25.35 5.03 11.39
CA PRO A 38 24.49 4.59 12.48
C PRO A 38 23.05 4.36 12.03
N VAL A 39 22.39 3.35 12.60
CA VAL A 39 21.01 2.98 12.22
C VAL A 39 19.97 3.92 12.81
N THR A 40 20.31 4.62 13.88
CA THR A 40 19.42 5.49 14.66
C THR A 40 18.68 6.53 13.83
N PRO A 41 19.31 7.29 12.90
CA PRO A 41 18.60 8.27 12.09
C PRO A 41 17.54 7.62 11.17
N LEU A 42 17.86 6.46 10.60
CA LEU A 42 16.92 5.70 9.77
C LEU A 42 15.72 5.25 10.60
N VAL A 43 15.96 4.62 11.75
CA VAL A 43 14.88 4.17 12.67
C VAL A 43 14.00 5.34 13.11
N ASN A 44 14.61 6.47 13.49
CA ASN A 44 13.85 7.66 13.87
C ASN A 44 12.97 8.18 12.73
N SER A 45 13.48 8.23 11.50
CA SER A 45 12.69 8.65 10.34
C SER A 45 11.53 7.71 10.00
N LEU A 46 11.68 6.41 10.28
CA LEU A 46 10.63 5.41 10.06
C LEU A 46 9.54 5.49 11.14
N LEU A 47 9.92 5.65 12.41
CA LEU A 47 8.99 5.65 13.55
C LEU A 47 8.27 6.99 13.74
N TYR A 48 8.95 8.10 13.49
CA TYR A 48 8.48 9.45 13.80
C TYR A 48 8.31 10.33 12.56
N SER A 49 8.00 9.71 11.42
CA SER A 49 7.73 10.46 10.19
C SER A 49 6.58 11.45 10.39
N THR A 50 6.83 12.72 10.08
CA THR A 50 5.85 13.81 10.15
C THR A 50 5.18 14.10 8.81
N PHE A 51 5.44 13.28 7.79
CA PHE A 51 4.92 13.49 6.45
C PHE A 51 3.40 13.31 6.42
N LYS A 52 2.67 14.39 6.07
CA LYS A 52 1.21 14.41 5.96
C LYS A 52 0.69 14.40 4.51
N GLY A 53 1.56 14.10 3.54
CA GLY A 53 1.22 14.19 2.12
C GLY A 53 1.53 15.55 1.50
N ASN A 54 1.83 15.54 0.21
CA ASN A 54 2.04 16.73 -0.61
C ASN A 54 0.95 16.85 -1.69
N LYS A 55 1.06 17.83 -2.58
CA LYS A 55 0.09 18.03 -3.68
C LYS A 55 -0.02 16.78 -4.58
N ALA A 56 1.11 16.14 -4.88
CA ALA A 56 1.15 14.96 -5.73
C ALA A 56 0.48 13.74 -5.06
N THR A 57 0.73 13.49 -3.76
CA THR A 57 0.07 12.38 -3.06
C THR A 57 -1.43 12.60 -2.94
N ARG A 58 -1.89 13.84 -2.68
CA ARG A 58 -3.33 14.16 -2.63
C ARG A 58 -4.00 14.01 -3.99
N PHE A 59 -3.31 14.40 -5.06
CA PHE A 59 -3.78 14.20 -6.42
C PHE A 59 -3.90 12.71 -6.75
N GLY A 60 -2.86 11.92 -6.47
CA GLY A 60 -2.87 10.46 -6.67
C GLY A 60 -4.06 9.80 -5.98
N LEU A 61 -4.32 10.14 -4.71
CA LEU A 61 -5.46 9.60 -3.95
C LEU A 61 -6.83 9.98 -4.53
N LYS A 62 -6.94 11.17 -5.15
CA LYS A 62 -8.19 11.60 -5.79
C LYS A 62 -8.43 10.84 -7.08
N GLU A 63 -7.38 10.64 -7.88
CA GLU A 63 -7.46 10.02 -9.20
C GLU A 63 -7.46 8.49 -9.13
N GLU A 64 -6.99 7.88 -8.03
CA GLU A 64 -6.88 6.43 -7.87
C GLU A 64 -8.16 5.68 -8.25
N ARG A 65 -9.33 6.15 -7.76
CA ARG A 65 -10.62 5.55 -8.09
C ARG A 65 -10.96 5.64 -9.58
N VAL A 66 -10.64 6.77 -10.21
CA VAL A 66 -10.90 7.00 -11.64
C VAL A 66 -9.99 6.08 -12.46
N THR A 67 -8.70 6.03 -12.14
CA THR A 67 -7.73 5.16 -12.82
C THR A 67 -8.11 3.68 -12.72
N ILE A 68 -8.58 3.21 -11.56
CA ILE A 68 -9.07 1.83 -11.40
C ILE A 68 -10.27 1.56 -12.31
N GLN A 69 -11.22 2.50 -12.41
CA GLN A 69 -12.39 2.35 -13.29
C GLN A 69 -11.99 2.31 -14.77
N GLU A 70 -11.07 3.18 -15.18
CA GLU A 70 -10.52 3.19 -16.54
C GLU A 70 -9.81 1.88 -16.86
N TYR A 71 -9.02 1.35 -15.91
CA TYR A 71 -8.36 0.06 -16.06
C TYR A 71 -9.36 -1.09 -16.29
N VAL A 72 -10.41 -1.17 -15.47
CA VAL A 72 -11.48 -2.19 -15.61
C VAL A 72 -12.17 -2.06 -16.98
N GLN A 73 -12.49 -0.84 -17.41
CA GLN A 73 -13.14 -0.59 -18.70
C GLN A 73 -12.24 -0.97 -19.88
N GLN A 74 -10.95 -0.62 -19.85
CA GLN A 74 -10.00 -0.99 -20.90
C GLN A 74 -9.86 -2.51 -21.02
N LYS A 75 -9.84 -3.21 -19.88
CA LYS A 75 -9.75 -4.68 -19.84
C LYS A 75 -11.03 -5.36 -20.33
N ALA A 76 -12.19 -4.79 -20.02
CA ALA A 76 -13.46 -5.23 -20.58
C ALA A 76 -13.52 -5.11 -22.11
N LYS A 77 -12.93 -4.04 -22.69
CA LYS A 77 -12.79 -3.90 -24.16
C LYS A 77 -11.91 -5.00 -24.79
N GLN A 78 -10.95 -5.53 -24.03
CA GLN A 78 -10.10 -6.67 -24.41
C GLN A 78 -10.78 -8.03 -24.16
N LYS A 79 -12.09 -8.06 -23.87
CA LYS A 79 -12.87 -9.24 -23.47
C LYS A 79 -12.44 -9.90 -22.16
N VAL A 80 -11.63 -9.22 -21.34
CA VAL A 80 -11.24 -9.71 -20.01
C VAL A 80 -12.16 -9.07 -18.97
N LYS A 81 -13.02 -9.88 -18.34
CA LYS A 81 -13.85 -9.42 -17.23
C LYS A 81 -13.05 -9.51 -15.94
N LEU A 82 -12.68 -8.36 -15.38
CA LEU A 82 -11.96 -8.30 -14.12
C LEU A 82 -12.62 -7.33 -13.15
N LYS A 83 -12.45 -7.62 -11.86
CA LYS A 83 -12.85 -6.78 -10.74
C LYS A 83 -11.62 -6.37 -9.97
N VAL A 84 -11.51 -5.09 -9.62
CA VAL A 84 -10.46 -4.60 -8.72
C VAL A 84 -11.08 -4.40 -7.34
N GLU A 85 -10.52 -5.09 -6.34
CA GLU A 85 -10.93 -4.92 -4.95
C GLU A 85 -9.92 -4.06 -4.20
N SER A 86 -10.43 -3.16 -3.34
CA SER A 86 -9.59 -2.35 -2.47
C SER A 86 -8.96 -3.22 -1.38
N MET A 87 -7.64 -3.11 -1.26
CA MET A 87 -6.84 -3.85 -0.30
C MET A 87 -6.44 -2.95 0.86
N GLY A 88 -6.30 -3.55 2.04
CA GLY A 88 -5.73 -2.89 3.22
C GLY A 88 -4.22 -3.15 3.32
N LEU A 89 -3.72 -3.19 4.56
CA LEU A 89 -2.32 -3.46 4.87
C LEU A 89 -2.22 -4.96 4.88
N VAL A 90 -1.57 -5.49 3.86
CA VAL A 90 -1.22 -6.90 3.79
C VAL A 90 0.07 -7.07 4.56
N VAL A 91 0.04 -7.93 5.57
CA VAL A 91 1.20 -8.29 6.38
C VAL A 91 1.66 -9.66 5.90
N ASP A 92 2.97 -9.84 5.78
CA ASP A 92 3.54 -11.14 5.45
C ASP A 92 3.33 -12.13 6.61
N GLU A 93 2.79 -13.32 6.31
CA GLU A 93 2.43 -14.31 7.33
C GLU A 93 3.67 -14.96 7.96
N GLU A 94 4.75 -15.11 7.20
CA GLU A 94 6.02 -15.67 7.67
C GLU A 94 6.87 -14.58 8.34
N VAL A 95 6.85 -13.37 7.77
CA VAL A 95 7.69 -12.26 8.19
C VAL A 95 6.84 -11.08 8.65
N GLN A 96 6.27 -11.18 9.84
CA GLN A 96 5.26 -10.24 10.37
C GLN A 96 5.70 -8.77 10.49
N PHE A 97 7.00 -8.49 10.45
CA PHE A 97 7.54 -7.12 10.41
C PHE A 97 7.52 -6.50 9.01
N LEU A 98 7.21 -7.27 7.96
CA LEU A 98 7.03 -6.80 6.60
C LEU A 98 5.54 -6.60 6.28
N GLY A 99 5.25 -5.56 5.52
CA GLY A 99 3.92 -5.33 5.00
C GLY A 99 3.89 -4.51 3.72
N ALA A 100 2.78 -4.56 3.02
CA ALA A 100 2.52 -3.78 1.83
C ALA A 100 1.08 -3.31 1.81
N SER A 101 0.85 -2.20 1.12
CA SER A 101 -0.49 -1.65 0.91
C SER A 101 -0.68 -1.53 -0.59
N PRO A 102 -1.16 -2.59 -1.28
CA PRO A 102 -1.37 -2.56 -2.72
C PRO A 102 -2.52 -1.61 -3.07
N ASP A 103 -2.45 -0.99 -4.25
CA ASP A 103 -3.51 -0.11 -4.78
C ASP A 103 -4.81 -0.90 -5.05
N GLY A 104 -4.70 -2.17 -5.41
CA GLY A 104 -5.85 -3.06 -5.54
C GLY A 104 -5.47 -4.49 -5.94
N LYS A 105 -6.36 -5.43 -5.63
CA LYS A 105 -6.25 -6.82 -6.07
C LYS A 105 -7.14 -7.04 -7.30
N VAL A 106 -6.54 -7.46 -8.40
CA VAL A 106 -7.27 -7.83 -9.63
C VAL A 106 -7.77 -9.26 -9.48
N ILE A 107 -9.07 -9.45 -9.64
CA ILE A 107 -9.75 -10.74 -9.64
C ILE A 107 -10.30 -10.96 -11.05
N ASP A 108 -9.82 -12.00 -11.71
CA ASP A 108 -10.38 -12.45 -12.99
C ASP A 108 -11.72 -13.15 -12.73
N GLN A 109 -12.74 -12.79 -13.51
CA GLN A 109 -14.06 -13.43 -13.45
C GLN A 109 -14.20 -14.55 -14.49
N HIS A 110 -13.12 -15.04 -15.10
CA HIS A 110 -13.13 -16.16 -16.04
C HIS A 110 -12.99 -17.56 -15.43
N ASN A 111 -12.74 -17.73 -14.13
CA ASN A 111 -12.74 -19.05 -13.50
C ASN A 111 -13.89 -19.18 -12.50
N ASN A 112 -15.02 -19.65 -13.00
CA ASN A 112 -16.03 -20.40 -12.25
C ASN A 112 -16.65 -21.39 -13.23
N GLU A 113 -15.87 -22.40 -13.60
CA GLU A 113 -16.35 -23.73 -14.00
C GLU A 113 -15.98 -24.72 -12.90
#